data_AF-A0A1F0MR01-F1
#
_entry.id   AF-A0A1F0MR01-F1
#
_cell.length_a   1.000
_cell.length_b   1.000
_cell.length_c   1.000
_cell.angle_alpha   90.00
_cell.angle_beta   90.00
_cell.angle_gamma   90.00
#
_symmetry.space_group_name_H-M   'P 1'
#
loop_
_entity.id
_entity.type
_entity.pdbx_description
1 polymer ?
#
loop_
_entity_poly.entity_id
_entity_poly.type
_entity_poly.pdbx_seq_one_letter_code
_entity_poly.pdbx_strand_id
1 'polypeptide(L)'
;MANTSVLIGNVYVMMAYAFRCLERVPTSAGAPQDFEHLHDLLAHVIAEETARQLRRGLHHDYVPQREELRTIRGRVNLSATLARQRTQRGTVVCDYEEFLPDTAHNRAVHAVLLMLARNADVAPARRRALTRLLPYFTQVPRIPVHEINFDQLQLHRANSSYRWLLGACELAVKGLLPGDTHGDTALAWQRTEAMSALFENFVKEYFRFHHPQLRARSAQVVWDLGDGRSVGKQQLPNMRTDITLTGPESTLIVDTKLYAQSMSYGRFGKASLHSGNLYQINAYVRNAAAASSVPVGGLLVYARTDGPIQPELDVEIGGHRIGATTIDLSSPWPQVRAQLEAVLDRFPAHA
;
A
#
# COMPACT_ATOMS: atom_id res chain seq x y z
N MET A 1 -17.29 -6.47 -20.46
CA MET A 1 -16.30 -5.67 -19.71
C MET A 1 -15.85 -6.56 -18.57
N ALA A 2 -14.57 -6.92 -18.51
CA ALA A 2 -14.04 -7.86 -17.52
C ALA A 2 -13.76 -7.11 -16.21
N ASN A 3 -14.37 -7.57 -15.12
CA ASN A 3 -14.26 -7.06 -13.77
C ASN A 3 -13.49 -8.08 -12.92
N THR A 4 -12.24 -7.80 -12.60
CA THR A 4 -11.42 -8.62 -11.68
C THR A 4 -12.18 -8.80 -10.35
N SER A 5 -12.89 -9.90 -10.12
CA SER A 5 -13.58 -10.08 -8.85
C SER A 5 -12.53 -10.42 -7.77
N VAL A 6 -12.56 -9.70 -6.66
CA VAL A 6 -11.71 -9.99 -5.50
C VAL A 6 -12.65 -10.20 -4.33
N LEU A 7 -12.51 -11.33 -3.63
CA LEU A 7 -13.27 -11.52 -2.40
C LEU A 7 -12.83 -10.46 -1.39
N ILE A 8 -13.80 -9.74 -0.82
CA ILE A 8 -13.57 -8.70 0.20
C ILE A 8 -12.73 -9.28 1.36
N GLY A 9 -12.98 -10.53 1.74
CA GLY A 9 -12.18 -11.24 2.73
C GLY A 9 -10.70 -11.38 2.35
N ASN A 10 -10.37 -11.58 1.08
CA ASN A 10 -8.98 -11.63 0.63
C ASN A 10 -8.33 -10.25 0.63
N VAL A 11 -9.07 -9.16 0.41
CA VAL A 11 -8.51 -7.79 0.58
C VAL A 11 -8.04 -7.58 2.03
N TYR A 12 -8.83 -8.01 3.02
CA TYR A 12 -8.42 -7.97 4.42
C TYR A 12 -7.13 -8.76 4.67
N VAL A 13 -7.04 -9.97 4.12
CA VAL A 13 -5.83 -10.81 4.24
C VAL A 13 -4.63 -10.15 3.55
N MET A 14 -4.81 -9.61 2.35
CA MET A 14 -3.76 -8.89 1.61
C MET A 14 -3.22 -7.72 2.42
N MET A 15 -4.10 -6.91 3.03
CA MET A 15 -3.70 -5.85 3.93
C MET A 15 -2.87 -6.41 5.08
N ALA A 16 -3.31 -7.51 5.70
CA ALA A 16 -2.68 -8.12 6.89
C ALA A 16 -1.22 -8.46 6.65
N TYR A 17 -0.93 -9.01 5.47
CA TYR A 17 0.43 -9.22 4.98
C TYR A 17 1.13 -7.90 4.64
N ALA A 18 0.57 -7.08 3.74
CA ALA A 18 1.23 -5.89 3.20
C ALA A 18 1.68 -4.90 4.29
N PHE A 19 0.90 -4.75 5.37
CA PHE A 19 1.22 -3.86 6.48
C PHE A 19 1.83 -4.57 7.70
N ARG A 20 2.27 -5.83 7.53
CA ARG A 20 3.02 -6.63 8.53
C ARG A 20 2.28 -6.81 9.86
N CYS A 21 0.95 -6.94 9.82
CA CYS A 21 0.13 -7.13 11.00
C CYS A 21 -0.44 -8.55 11.03
N LEU A 22 0.46 -9.52 11.00
CA LEU A 22 0.16 -10.93 10.73
C LEU A 22 -0.54 -11.65 11.89
N GLU A 23 -0.41 -11.14 13.11
CA GLU A 23 -1.24 -11.56 14.26
C GLU A 23 -2.75 -11.38 14.00
N ARG A 24 -3.12 -10.61 12.97
CA ARG A 24 -4.49 -10.25 12.60
C ARG A 24 -5.02 -11.03 11.41
N VAL A 25 -4.21 -11.91 10.81
CA VAL A 25 -4.66 -12.89 9.82
C VAL A 25 -5.42 -13.98 10.59
N PRO A 26 -6.72 -14.20 10.33
CA PRO A 26 -7.45 -15.30 10.96
C PRO A 26 -6.77 -16.62 10.57
N THR A 27 -6.32 -17.41 11.57
CA THR A 27 -5.73 -18.74 11.34
C THR A 27 -6.72 -19.72 10.71
N SER A 28 -8.01 -19.47 10.89
CA SER A 28 -9.12 -20.24 10.33
C SER A 28 -9.97 -19.35 9.42
N ALA A 29 -10.06 -19.73 8.13
CA ALA A 29 -11.13 -19.60 7.12
C ALA A 29 -12.34 -18.65 7.32
N GLY A 30 -12.22 -17.59 8.10
CA GLY A 30 -13.26 -16.64 8.44
C GLY A 30 -12.74 -15.23 8.22
N ALA A 31 -12.26 -14.95 7.00
CA ALA A 31 -12.35 -13.58 6.54
C ALA A 31 -13.84 -13.27 6.37
N PRO A 32 -14.28 -12.07 6.73
CA PRO A 32 -15.64 -11.88 7.21
C PRO A 32 -16.64 -11.96 6.06
N GLN A 33 -17.48 -12.99 6.10
CA GLN A 33 -18.49 -13.31 5.10
C GLN A 33 -19.70 -12.35 5.16
N ASP A 34 -19.65 -11.31 6.01
CA ASP A 34 -20.76 -10.38 6.30
C ASP A 34 -20.57 -8.96 5.71
N PHE A 35 -19.59 -8.76 4.81
CA PHE A 35 -19.35 -7.44 4.21
C PHE A 35 -19.80 -7.42 2.75
N GLU A 36 -20.81 -6.60 2.47
CA GLU A 36 -21.37 -6.40 1.12
C GLU A 36 -20.45 -5.48 0.27
N HIS A 37 -19.75 -4.55 0.92
CA HIS A 37 -18.88 -3.58 0.24
C HIS A 37 -17.50 -3.49 0.91
N LEU A 38 -16.45 -3.22 0.12
CA LEU A 38 -15.11 -2.99 0.65
C LEU A 38 -15.06 -1.79 1.62
N HIS A 39 -15.85 -0.75 1.34
CA HIS A 39 -15.98 0.44 2.21
C HIS A 39 -16.43 0.06 3.61
N ASP A 40 -17.28 -0.94 3.68
CA ASP A 40 -17.87 -1.46 4.89
C ASP A 40 -16.86 -2.27 5.71
N LEU A 41 -16.04 -3.09 5.04
CA LEU A 41 -14.87 -3.74 5.64
C LEU A 41 -13.88 -2.70 6.17
N LEU A 42 -13.49 -1.72 5.35
CA LEU A 42 -12.52 -0.70 5.74
C LEU A 42 -13.05 0.16 6.90
N ALA A 43 -14.33 0.51 6.90
CA ALA A 43 -14.98 1.18 8.01
C ALA A 43 -14.92 0.38 9.31
N HIS A 44 -15.16 -0.94 9.24
CA HIS A 44 -15.04 -1.83 10.39
C HIS A 44 -13.60 -1.85 10.92
N VAL A 45 -12.64 -2.14 10.04
CA VAL A 45 -11.21 -2.22 10.41
C VAL A 45 -10.74 -0.89 10.99
N ILE A 46 -10.98 0.23 10.31
CA ILE A 46 -10.56 1.56 10.77
C ILE A 46 -11.21 1.92 12.11
N ALA A 47 -12.48 1.59 12.33
CA ALA A 47 -13.14 1.82 13.61
C ALA A 47 -12.47 1.05 14.75
N GLU A 48 -12.20 -0.25 14.56
CA GLU A 48 -11.53 -1.06 15.58
C GLU A 48 -10.11 -0.59 15.88
N GLU A 49 -9.36 -0.25 14.83
CA GLU A 49 -7.97 0.15 14.92
C GLU A 49 -7.82 1.54 15.53
N THR A 50 -8.73 2.46 15.20
CA THR A 50 -8.83 3.76 15.85
C THR A 50 -9.18 3.58 17.33
N ALA A 51 -10.15 2.72 17.68
CA ALA A 51 -10.49 2.45 19.06
C ALA A 51 -9.30 1.85 19.85
N ARG A 52 -8.51 0.99 19.22
CA ARG A 52 -7.26 0.46 19.78
C ARG A 52 -6.21 1.55 19.95
N GLN A 53 -6.05 2.45 18.97
CA GLN A 53 -5.13 3.56 19.07
C GLN A 53 -5.53 4.54 20.18
N LEU A 54 -6.82 4.84 20.33
CA LEU A 54 -7.33 5.68 21.41
C LEU A 54 -7.05 5.09 22.79
N ARG A 55 -7.16 3.76 22.96
CA ARG A 55 -6.76 3.08 24.22
C ARG A 55 -5.26 3.23 24.53
N ARG A 56 -4.41 3.39 23.52
CA ARG A 56 -2.98 3.66 23.66
C ARG A 56 -2.67 5.14 23.85
N GLY A 57 -3.62 6.01 23.52
CA GLY A 57 -3.45 7.46 23.44
C GLY A 57 -3.16 7.93 22.02
N LEU A 58 -3.70 9.11 21.67
CA LEU A 58 -3.32 9.79 20.43
C LEU A 58 -1.86 10.24 20.51
N HIS A 59 -1.15 10.17 19.39
CA HIS A 59 0.18 10.76 19.31
C HIS A 59 0.07 12.27 19.49
N HIS A 60 0.84 12.81 20.43
CA HIS A 60 0.98 14.25 20.63
C HIS A 60 2.35 14.71 20.16
N ASP A 61 2.43 15.96 19.71
CA ASP A 61 3.67 16.62 19.33
C ASP A 61 3.67 18.07 19.81
N TYR A 62 4.84 18.69 19.85
CA TYR A 62 4.99 20.10 20.22
C TYR A 62 4.59 20.99 19.06
N VAL A 63 3.45 21.66 19.20
CA VAL A 63 2.93 22.60 18.20
C VAL A 63 3.28 24.02 18.63
N PRO A 64 3.94 24.82 17.79
CA PRO A 64 4.22 26.22 18.11
C PRO A 64 2.91 27.01 18.13
N GLN A 65 2.68 27.69 19.25
CA GLN A 65 1.55 28.57 19.48
C GLN A 65 2.04 30.01 19.58
N ARG A 66 1.24 30.93 19.02
CA ARG A 66 1.41 32.37 19.19
C ARG A 66 0.09 32.94 19.70
N GLU A 67 0.05 33.33 20.96
CA GLU A 67 -1.15 33.85 21.60
C GLU A 67 -0.88 35.17 22.32
N GLU A 68 -1.90 36.02 22.39
CA GLU A 68 -1.87 37.27 23.15
C GLU A 68 -2.43 37.01 24.56
N LEU A 69 -1.57 37.07 25.58
CA LEU A 69 -1.87 36.65 26.94
C LEU A 69 -1.70 37.81 27.92
N ARG A 70 -2.45 37.78 29.04
CA ARG A 70 -2.23 38.72 30.17
C ARG A 70 -1.09 38.30 31.08
N THR A 71 -0.60 37.08 30.92
CA THR A 71 0.51 36.49 31.67
C THR A 71 1.60 36.03 30.71
N ILE A 72 2.82 35.89 31.21
CA ILE A 72 3.94 35.41 30.40
C ILE A 72 3.90 33.89 30.36
N ARG A 73 3.85 33.31 29.15
CA ARG A 73 3.97 31.88 28.87
C ARG A 73 5.00 31.68 27.77
N GLY A 74 6.06 30.89 28.02
CA GLY A 74 7.13 30.71 27.04
C GLY A 74 7.89 31.99 26.72
N ARG A 75 8.17 32.26 25.44
CA ARG A 75 8.99 33.37 24.97
C ARG A 75 8.12 34.57 24.58
N VAL A 76 8.38 35.73 25.16
CA VAL A 76 7.69 36.97 24.76
C VAL A 76 8.19 37.44 23.39
N ASN A 77 7.25 37.67 22.48
CA ASN A 77 7.50 38.32 21.20
C ASN A 77 7.38 39.84 21.36
N LEU A 78 8.50 40.47 21.71
CA LEU A 78 8.54 41.92 21.97
C LEU A 78 8.11 42.74 20.75
N SER A 79 8.53 42.35 19.54
CA SER A 79 8.18 43.04 18.29
C SER A 79 6.67 43.04 18.05
N ALA A 80 6.02 41.89 18.17
CA ALA A 80 4.57 41.76 18.00
C ALA A 80 3.79 42.47 19.12
N THR A 81 4.30 42.41 20.35
CA THR A 81 3.70 43.08 21.53
C THR A 81 3.72 44.60 21.37
N LEU A 82 4.89 45.18 21.03
CA LEU A 82 5.06 46.63 20.85
C LEU A 82 4.19 47.16 19.69
N ALA A 83 4.04 46.38 18.61
CA ALA A 83 3.17 46.75 17.50
C ALA A 83 1.68 46.83 17.90
N ARG A 84 1.24 46.03 18.89
CA ARG A 84 -0.16 45.95 19.36
C ARG A 84 -0.47 46.84 20.56
N GLN A 85 0.54 47.35 21.26
CA GLN A 85 0.37 48.21 22.44
C GLN A 85 -0.45 49.50 22.21
N ARG A 86 -0.65 49.91 20.95
CA ARG A 86 -1.48 51.08 20.62
C ARG A 86 -2.98 50.84 20.83
N THR A 87 -3.46 49.60 20.82
CA THR A 87 -4.90 49.27 20.88
C THR A 87 -5.32 48.48 22.12
N GLN A 88 -4.44 47.71 22.77
CA GLN A 88 -4.76 46.97 24.00
C GLN A 88 -3.62 47.07 25.03
N ARG A 89 -3.96 47.50 26.26
CA ARG A 89 -3.02 47.62 27.38
C ARG A 89 -3.13 46.39 28.28
N GLY A 90 -1.99 45.85 28.73
CA GLY A 90 -1.94 44.76 29.71
C GLY A 90 -1.89 43.35 29.12
N THR A 91 -1.61 43.21 27.83
CA THR A 91 -1.36 41.93 27.15
C THR A 91 0.04 41.89 26.54
N VAL A 92 0.58 40.69 26.42
CA VAL A 92 1.86 40.38 25.79
C VAL A 92 1.66 39.26 24.77
N VAL A 93 2.29 39.37 23.61
CA VAL A 93 2.29 38.29 22.61
C VAL A 93 3.36 37.28 22.99
N CYS A 94 2.96 36.04 23.19
CA CYS A 94 3.80 34.94 23.67
C CYS A 94 3.89 33.85 22.60
N ASP A 95 5.12 33.43 22.30
CA ASP A 95 5.45 32.26 21.48
C ASP A 95 5.83 31.11 22.42
N TYR A 96 5.08 30.00 22.39
CA TYR A 96 5.34 28.82 23.21
C TYR A 96 4.98 27.53 22.48
N GLU A 97 5.47 26.40 22.95
CA GLU A 97 5.14 25.09 22.39
C GLU A 97 4.12 24.39 23.28
N GLU A 98 3.07 23.85 22.68
CA GLU A 98 2.04 23.10 23.39
C GLU A 98 2.00 21.66 22.91
N PHE A 99 1.97 20.72 23.86
CA PHE A 99 1.93 19.30 23.56
C PHE A 99 0.50 18.88 23.22
N LEU A 100 0.17 18.91 21.93
CA LEU A 100 -1.19 18.73 21.41
C LEU A 100 -1.31 17.45 20.57
N PRO A 101 -2.50 16.86 20.48
CA PRO A 101 -2.76 15.73 19.57
C PRO A 101 -2.83 16.17 18.11
N ASP A 102 -2.52 17.43 17.81
CA ASP A 102 -2.54 17.99 16.47
C ASP A 102 -1.32 17.55 15.64
N THR A 103 -1.34 16.29 15.22
CA THR A 103 -0.29 15.67 14.39
C THR A 103 -0.82 15.30 13.01
N ALA A 104 0.06 15.23 12.01
CA ALA A 104 -0.31 14.82 10.66
C ALA A 104 -0.99 13.45 10.63
N HIS A 105 -0.52 12.49 11.44
CA HIS A 105 -1.10 11.16 11.59
C HIS A 105 -2.54 11.23 12.13
N ASN A 106 -2.79 12.04 13.16
CA ASN A 106 -4.15 12.18 13.71
C ASN A 106 -5.08 12.95 12.78
N ARG A 107 -4.59 13.98 12.08
CA ARG A 107 -5.36 14.69 11.06
C ARG A 107 -5.81 13.76 9.94
N ALA A 108 -4.91 12.88 9.46
CA ALA A 108 -5.21 11.88 8.44
C ALA A 108 -6.30 10.90 8.91
N VAL A 109 -6.16 10.34 10.12
CA VAL A 109 -7.17 9.44 10.71
C VAL A 109 -8.51 10.17 10.86
N HIS A 110 -8.51 11.39 11.41
CA HIS A 110 -9.72 12.19 11.61
C HIS A 110 -10.45 12.46 10.29
N ALA A 111 -9.73 12.83 9.24
CA ALA A 111 -10.29 13.06 7.91
C ALA A 111 -10.94 11.80 7.33
N VAL A 112 -10.29 10.64 7.46
CA VAL A 112 -10.82 9.36 6.96
C VAL A 112 -12.03 8.89 7.78
N LEU A 113 -12.04 9.06 9.09
CA LEU A 113 -13.21 8.78 9.93
C LEU A 113 -14.42 9.59 9.47
N LEU A 114 -14.24 10.89 9.21
CA LEU A 114 -15.29 11.78 8.71
C LEU A 114 -15.80 11.35 7.33
N MET A 115 -14.89 10.96 6.43
CA MET A 115 -15.22 10.48 5.09
C MET A 115 -16.10 9.23 5.14
N LEU A 116 -15.65 8.19 5.86
CA LEU A 116 -16.36 6.91 5.95
C LEU A 116 -17.68 7.02 6.72
N ALA A 117 -17.74 7.87 7.76
CA ALA A 117 -18.96 8.10 8.52
C ALA A 117 -20.08 8.74 7.67
N ARG A 118 -19.73 9.39 6.55
CA ARG A 118 -20.67 10.03 5.61
C ARG A 118 -20.96 9.18 4.37
N ASN A 119 -20.26 8.06 4.18
CA ASN A 119 -20.40 7.26 2.99
C ASN A 119 -21.67 6.38 3.05
N ALA A 120 -22.47 6.40 1.97
CA ALA A 120 -23.72 5.66 1.86
C ALA A 120 -23.51 4.13 1.86
N ASP A 121 -22.41 3.65 1.27
CA ASP A 121 -22.06 2.23 1.11
C ASP A 121 -21.52 1.59 2.41
N VAL A 122 -21.34 2.39 3.47
CA VAL A 122 -20.97 1.90 4.80
C VAL A 122 -22.24 1.64 5.61
N ALA A 123 -22.42 0.45 6.14
CA ALA A 123 -23.63 0.08 6.86
C ALA A 123 -23.89 1.00 8.07
N PRO A 124 -25.17 1.28 8.43
CA PRO A 124 -25.52 2.19 9.52
C PRO A 124 -24.89 1.85 10.88
N ALA A 125 -24.66 0.57 11.17
CA ALA A 125 -23.98 0.15 12.40
C ALA A 125 -22.52 0.63 12.45
N ARG A 126 -21.80 0.52 11.32
CA ARG A 126 -20.39 0.92 11.19
C ARG A 126 -20.21 2.43 11.09
N ARG A 127 -21.11 3.15 10.41
CA ARG A 127 -21.16 4.62 10.49
C ARG A 127 -21.32 5.10 11.93
N ARG A 128 -22.22 4.49 12.71
CA ARG A 128 -22.38 4.81 14.14
C ARG A 128 -21.11 4.53 14.94
N ALA A 129 -20.41 3.42 14.67
CA ALA A 129 -19.15 3.11 15.32
C ALA A 129 -18.08 4.18 15.03
N LEU A 130 -17.92 4.61 13.77
CA LEU A 130 -17.01 5.69 13.38
C LEU A 130 -17.38 7.01 14.04
N THR A 131 -18.65 7.42 14.00
CA THR A 131 -19.13 8.68 14.60
C THR A 131 -18.87 8.75 16.10
N ARG A 132 -18.95 7.63 16.83
CA ARG A 132 -18.63 7.57 18.27
C ARG A 132 -17.16 7.86 18.59
N LEU A 133 -16.26 7.75 17.61
CA LEU A 133 -14.83 8.00 17.78
C LEU A 133 -14.47 9.47 17.53
N LEU A 134 -15.29 10.22 16.78
CA LEU A 134 -15.03 11.62 16.44
C LEU A 134 -14.85 12.56 17.65
N PRO A 135 -15.57 12.41 18.78
CA PRO A 135 -15.36 13.28 19.95
C PRO A 135 -13.94 13.28 20.52
N TYR A 136 -13.17 12.20 20.30
CA TYR A 136 -11.78 12.11 20.74
C TYR A 136 -10.80 12.93 19.89
N PHE A 137 -11.25 13.43 18.73
CA PHE A 137 -10.46 14.22 17.78
C PHE A 137 -10.83 15.72 17.81
N THR A 138 -11.47 16.20 18.87
CA THR A 138 -11.93 17.60 18.98
C THR A 138 -10.80 18.64 18.92
N GLN A 139 -9.61 18.29 19.43
CA GLN A 139 -8.40 19.11 19.35
C GLN A 139 -7.57 18.86 18.09
N VAL A 140 -8.05 18.02 17.17
CA VAL A 140 -7.38 17.71 15.91
C VAL A 140 -8.10 18.45 14.78
N PRO A 141 -7.44 19.40 14.10
CA PRO A 141 -8.01 20.13 12.98
C PRO A 141 -8.57 19.19 11.90
N ARG A 142 -9.66 19.63 11.27
CA ARG A 142 -10.23 18.93 10.12
C ARG A 142 -9.48 19.35 8.87
N ILE A 143 -9.05 18.37 8.09
CA ILE A 143 -8.46 18.59 6.76
C ILE A 143 -9.30 17.85 5.71
N PRO A 144 -9.39 18.35 4.47
CA PRO A 144 -9.89 17.59 3.35
C PRO A 144 -9.06 16.34 3.09
N VAL A 145 -9.72 15.25 2.69
CA VAL A 145 -9.08 13.95 2.48
C VAL A 145 -8.05 13.97 1.34
N HIS A 146 -8.26 14.80 0.33
CA HIS A 146 -7.33 14.96 -0.80
C HIS A 146 -6.04 15.72 -0.43
N GLU A 147 -6.01 16.42 0.70
CA GLU A 147 -4.79 17.08 1.20
C GLU A 147 -3.88 16.13 1.98
N ILE A 148 -4.33 14.90 2.26
CA ILE A 148 -3.53 13.92 3.00
C ILE A 148 -2.41 13.41 2.10
N ASN A 149 -1.17 13.76 2.45
CA ASN A 149 0.02 13.17 1.85
C ASN A 149 0.52 12.00 2.71
N PHE A 150 0.14 10.77 2.34
CA PHE A 150 0.54 9.56 3.08
C PHE A 150 2.05 9.30 3.02
N ASP A 151 2.76 9.72 1.97
CA ASP A 151 4.21 9.52 1.83
C ASP A 151 5.02 10.34 2.85
N GLN A 152 4.43 11.44 3.33
CA GLN A 152 5.02 12.30 4.36
C GLN A 152 4.72 11.81 5.79
N LEU A 153 3.83 10.84 5.98
CA LEU A 153 3.47 10.28 7.29
C LEU A 153 4.51 9.25 7.75
N GLN A 154 5.72 9.73 8.05
CA GLN A 154 6.82 8.89 8.52
C GLN A 154 6.47 8.23 9.86
N LEU A 155 6.78 6.93 9.94
CA LEU A 155 6.57 6.13 11.14
C LEU A 155 7.91 5.88 11.83
N HIS A 156 8.00 6.34 13.07
CA HIS A 156 9.09 6.09 13.99
C HIS A 156 8.66 5.16 15.11
N ARG A 157 9.59 4.77 15.99
CA ARG A 157 9.30 3.86 17.11
C ARG A 157 8.12 4.34 17.97
N ALA A 158 8.05 5.65 18.23
CA ALA A 158 7.02 6.27 19.07
C ALA A 158 5.59 6.19 18.51
N ASN A 159 5.42 6.16 17.18
CA ASN A 159 4.11 6.14 16.52
C ASN A 159 3.90 4.87 15.67
N SER A 160 4.76 3.86 15.84
CA SER A 160 4.71 2.59 15.11
C SER A 160 3.37 1.86 15.21
N SER A 161 2.58 2.14 16.26
CA SER A 161 1.22 1.62 16.43
C SER A 161 0.26 2.08 15.33
N TYR A 162 0.53 3.21 14.67
CA TYR A 162 -0.31 3.77 13.60
C TYR A 162 -0.15 3.05 12.27
N ARG A 163 0.88 2.20 12.10
CA ARG A 163 1.23 1.60 10.80
C ARG A 163 0.04 0.99 10.08
N TRP A 164 -0.70 0.15 10.79
CA TRP A 164 -1.86 -0.53 10.24
C TRP A 164 -3.02 0.43 9.97
N LEU A 165 -3.32 1.29 10.94
CA LEU A 165 -4.42 2.24 10.85
C LEU A 165 -4.22 3.19 9.66
N LEU A 166 -3.02 3.73 9.49
CA LEU A 166 -2.70 4.60 8.37
C LEU A 166 -2.69 3.87 7.04
N GLY A 167 -2.24 2.62 6.99
CA GLY A 167 -2.34 1.80 5.79
C GLY A 167 -3.79 1.54 5.37
N ALA A 168 -4.67 1.25 6.33
CA ALA A 168 -6.11 1.12 6.08
C ALA A 168 -6.75 2.45 5.66
N CYS A 169 -6.34 3.56 6.29
CA CYS A 169 -6.76 4.90 5.89
C CYS A 169 -6.33 5.23 4.47
N GLU A 170 -5.07 4.97 4.09
CA GLU A 170 -4.55 5.21 2.75
C GLU A 170 -5.31 4.41 1.70
N LEU A 171 -5.55 3.13 1.95
CA LEU A 171 -6.33 2.28 1.06
C LEU A 171 -7.78 2.77 0.94
N ALA A 172 -8.38 3.20 2.05
CA ALA A 172 -9.70 3.81 2.03
C ALA A 172 -9.69 5.05 1.14
N VAL A 173 -8.77 5.99 1.33
CA VAL A 173 -8.69 7.23 0.53
C VAL A 173 -8.46 6.95 -0.95
N LYS A 174 -7.41 6.20 -1.28
CA LYS A 174 -7.04 5.91 -2.68
C LYS A 174 -8.06 5.00 -3.37
N GLY A 175 -8.78 4.16 -2.62
CA GLY A 175 -9.83 3.29 -3.15
C GLY A 175 -11.24 3.90 -3.17
N LEU A 176 -11.50 4.99 -2.44
CA LEU A 176 -12.82 5.65 -2.34
C LEU A 176 -12.96 6.92 -3.16
N LEU A 177 -11.85 7.64 -3.40
CA LEU A 177 -11.92 8.85 -4.21
C LEU A 177 -12.16 8.45 -5.67
N PRO A 178 -13.22 8.96 -6.32
CA PRO A 178 -13.39 8.77 -7.76
C PRO A 178 -12.13 9.27 -8.46
N GLY A 179 -11.53 8.45 -9.31
CA GLY A 179 -10.73 9.01 -10.41
C GLY A 179 -11.65 9.87 -11.26
N ASP A 180 -11.13 10.88 -11.94
CA ASP A 180 -11.87 11.88 -12.74
C ASP A 180 -12.73 11.32 -13.91
N THR A 181 -12.99 10.02 -13.95
CA THR A 181 -13.85 9.36 -14.92
C THR A 181 -15.26 9.18 -14.37
N HIS A 182 -16.16 10.07 -14.76
CA HIS A 182 -17.60 9.90 -14.63
C HIS A 182 -18.07 8.58 -15.28
N GLY A 183 -18.85 7.77 -14.56
CA GLY A 183 -19.86 6.92 -15.18
C GLY A 183 -19.83 5.41 -14.92
N ASP A 184 -18.94 4.87 -14.08
CA ASP A 184 -18.96 3.43 -13.76
C ASP A 184 -18.79 3.19 -12.25
N THR A 185 -19.87 2.80 -11.59
CA THR A 185 -19.92 2.53 -10.14
C THR A 185 -19.31 1.17 -9.77
N ALA A 186 -18.96 0.35 -10.77
CA ALA A 186 -18.19 -0.87 -10.56
C ALA A 186 -16.68 -0.59 -10.70
N LEU A 187 -16.00 -0.51 -9.55
CA LEU A 187 -14.59 -0.91 -9.38
C LEU A 187 -13.50 0.06 -9.90
N ALA A 188 -13.66 1.37 -9.72
CA ALA A 188 -12.57 2.34 -9.91
C ALA A 188 -11.30 1.98 -9.10
N TRP A 189 -11.46 1.35 -7.93
CA TRP A 189 -10.36 0.99 -7.03
C TRP A 189 -9.45 -0.13 -7.55
N GLN A 190 -9.95 -1.04 -8.39
CA GLN A 190 -9.13 -2.11 -8.99
C GLN A 190 -8.13 -1.59 -10.02
N ARG A 191 -8.30 -0.34 -10.45
CA ARG A 191 -7.45 0.32 -11.43
C ARG A 191 -6.51 1.35 -10.79
N THR A 192 -6.46 1.39 -9.45
CA THR A 192 -5.60 2.34 -8.73
C THR A 192 -4.21 1.76 -8.52
N GLU A 193 -3.20 2.61 -8.61
CA GLU A 193 -1.82 2.31 -8.24
C GLU A 193 -1.73 1.73 -6.82
N ALA A 194 -2.63 2.15 -5.91
CA ALA A 194 -2.72 1.65 -4.55
C ALA A 194 -3.04 0.16 -4.47
N MET A 195 -3.95 -0.35 -5.30
CA MET A 195 -4.33 -1.77 -5.31
C MET A 195 -3.24 -2.64 -5.94
N SER A 196 -2.57 -2.13 -6.98
CA SER A 196 -1.39 -2.80 -7.54
C SER A 196 -0.28 -2.87 -6.49
N ALA A 197 0.00 -1.77 -5.78
CA ALA A 197 0.98 -1.75 -4.69
C ALA A 197 0.57 -2.64 -3.51
N LEU A 198 -0.73 -2.75 -3.21
CA LEU A 198 -1.23 -3.67 -2.19
C LEU A 198 -0.98 -5.12 -2.59
N PHE A 199 -1.26 -5.49 -3.85
CA PHE A 199 -1.02 -6.83 -4.36
C PHE A 199 0.47 -7.18 -4.35
N GLU A 200 1.33 -6.27 -4.85
CA GLU A 200 2.78 -6.42 -4.81
C GLU A 200 3.28 -6.67 -3.38
N ASN A 201 2.91 -5.78 -2.45
CA ASN A 201 3.35 -5.87 -1.06
C ASN A 201 2.76 -7.10 -0.37
N PHE A 202 1.54 -7.51 -0.69
CA PHE A 202 0.94 -8.75 -0.19
C PHE A 202 1.77 -9.97 -0.59
N VAL A 203 2.07 -10.14 -1.88
CA VAL A 203 2.85 -11.29 -2.36
C VAL A 203 4.25 -11.28 -1.74
N LYS A 204 4.89 -10.10 -1.67
CA LYS A 204 6.21 -9.90 -1.06
C LYS A 204 6.23 -10.31 0.41
N GLU A 205 5.28 -9.79 1.19
CA GLU A 205 5.22 -10.00 2.64
C GLU A 205 4.76 -11.42 2.98
N TYR A 206 3.95 -12.05 2.13
CA TYR A 206 3.63 -13.47 2.23
C TYR A 206 4.90 -14.33 2.22
N PHE A 207 5.74 -14.20 1.19
CA PHE A 207 7.00 -14.96 1.11
C PHE A 207 7.98 -14.57 2.20
N ARG A 208 8.04 -13.28 2.57
CA ARG A 208 8.93 -12.83 3.66
C ARG A 208 8.58 -13.48 4.99
N PHE A 209 7.30 -13.75 5.24
CA PHE A 209 6.85 -14.36 6.48
C PHE A 209 6.92 -15.89 6.46
N HIS A 210 6.38 -16.54 5.43
CA HIS A 210 6.29 -18.00 5.37
C HIS A 210 7.58 -18.66 4.88
N HIS A 211 8.40 -17.94 4.12
CA HIS A 211 9.64 -18.43 3.51
C HIS A 211 10.83 -17.50 3.78
N PRO A 212 11.18 -17.22 5.05
CA PRO A 212 12.27 -16.30 5.40
C PRO A 212 13.62 -16.72 4.82
N GLN A 213 13.82 -18.02 4.57
CA GLN A 213 15.02 -18.57 3.92
C GLN A 213 15.23 -18.04 2.49
N LEU A 214 14.16 -17.63 1.80
CA LEU A 214 14.22 -17.07 0.44
C LEU A 214 14.52 -15.56 0.42
N ARG A 215 14.64 -14.91 1.60
CA ARG A 215 15.05 -13.51 1.73
C ARG A 215 14.26 -12.54 0.83
N ALA A 216 12.95 -12.76 0.73
CA ALA A 216 12.05 -11.99 -0.12
C ALA A 216 12.18 -10.47 0.10
N ARG A 217 12.55 -9.75 -0.95
CA ARG A 217 12.70 -8.28 -0.91
C ARG A 217 12.58 -7.67 -2.30
N SER A 218 12.24 -6.38 -2.38
CA SER A 218 12.50 -5.58 -3.58
C SER A 218 14.00 -5.34 -3.69
N ALA A 219 14.60 -5.61 -4.86
CA ALA A 219 16.04 -5.49 -5.06
C ALA A 219 16.35 -4.53 -6.21
N GLN A 220 17.44 -3.79 -6.07
CA GLN A 220 18.00 -3.04 -7.19
C GLN A 220 18.84 -3.99 -8.04
N VAL A 221 18.53 -4.07 -9.33
CA VAL A 221 19.33 -4.80 -10.32
C VAL A 221 20.29 -3.81 -10.96
N VAL A 222 21.58 -4.15 -10.97
CA VAL A 222 22.60 -3.32 -11.60
C VAL A 222 22.58 -3.59 -13.11
N TRP A 223 22.67 -2.54 -13.92
CA TRP A 223 22.85 -2.69 -15.36
C TRP A 223 24.18 -3.39 -15.64
N ASP A 224 24.13 -4.45 -16.43
CA ASP A 224 25.31 -5.13 -16.98
C ASP A 224 25.90 -4.24 -18.08
N LEU A 225 26.80 -3.34 -17.67
CA LEU A 225 27.49 -2.42 -18.55
C LEU A 225 28.85 -3.01 -18.89
N GLY A 226 29.06 -3.30 -20.17
CA GLY A 226 30.35 -3.74 -20.68
C GLY A 226 31.50 -2.76 -20.37
N ASP A 227 32.71 -3.25 -20.62
CA ASP A 227 34.00 -2.69 -20.30
C ASP A 227 34.42 -1.56 -21.26
N GLY A 228 33.96 -0.33 -20.97
CA GLY A 228 34.82 0.85 -21.20
C GLY A 228 34.38 1.90 -22.22
N ARG A 229 33.14 1.87 -22.73
CA ARG A 229 32.63 2.93 -23.63
C ARG A 229 31.25 3.51 -23.28
N SER A 230 30.74 3.24 -22.08
CA SER A 230 29.40 3.73 -21.70
C SER A 230 29.43 5.21 -21.34
N VAL A 231 28.87 6.04 -22.22
CA VAL A 231 28.59 7.46 -21.99
C VAL A 231 27.16 7.61 -21.44
N GLY A 232 26.93 8.58 -20.54
CA GLY A 232 25.56 8.91 -20.09
C GLY A 232 24.94 7.95 -19.08
N LYS A 233 25.74 7.17 -18.32
CA LYS A 233 25.25 6.17 -17.34
C LYS A 233 24.17 6.69 -16.38
N GLN A 234 24.20 7.98 -16.03
CA GLN A 234 23.20 8.59 -15.14
C GLN A 234 21.80 8.73 -15.75
N GLN A 235 21.66 8.56 -17.07
CA GLN A 235 20.36 8.57 -17.77
C GLN A 235 19.68 7.19 -17.76
N LEU A 236 20.38 6.15 -17.29
CA LEU A 236 19.78 4.82 -17.19
C LEU A 236 18.74 4.81 -16.08
N PRO A 237 17.55 4.25 -16.33
CA PRO A 237 16.54 4.13 -15.30
C PRO A 237 16.99 3.14 -14.23
N ASN A 238 16.58 3.38 -12.99
CA ASN A 238 16.82 2.44 -11.91
C ASN A 238 16.00 1.17 -12.14
N MET A 239 16.66 0.01 -12.30
CA MET A 239 15.99 -1.28 -12.33
C MET A 239 15.70 -1.73 -10.90
N ARG A 240 14.43 -1.72 -10.52
CA ARG A 240 13.98 -2.18 -9.20
C ARG A 240 12.92 -3.25 -9.39
N THR A 241 13.18 -4.43 -8.85
CA THR A 241 12.22 -5.53 -8.87
C THR A 241 11.15 -5.31 -7.82
N ASP A 242 9.93 -5.75 -8.11
CA ASP A 242 8.86 -5.86 -7.13
C ASP A 242 9.32 -6.79 -6.00
N ILE A 243 9.69 -8.02 -6.38
CA ILE A 243 10.06 -9.09 -5.47
C ILE A 243 11.22 -9.89 -6.06
N THR A 244 12.22 -10.16 -5.24
CA THR A 244 13.30 -11.10 -5.53
C THR A 244 13.34 -12.13 -4.40
N LEU A 245 13.18 -13.39 -4.77
CA LEU A 245 13.31 -14.55 -3.91
C LEU A 245 14.69 -15.16 -4.17
N THR A 246 15.60 -15.05 -3.21
CA THR A 246 16.96 -15.58 -3.28
C THR A 246 17.04 -16.86 -2.47
N GLY A 247 17.03 -18.00 -3.15
CA GLY A 247 17.37 -19.29 -2.57
C GLY A 247 18.88 -19.55 -2.56
N PRO A 248 19.31 -20.68 -1.97
CA PRO A 248 20.72 -21.08 -1.99
C PRO A 248 21.22 -21.49 -3.38
N GLU A 249 20.36 -22.11 -4.19
CA GLU A 249 20.73 -22.70 -5.49
C GLU A 249 20.31 -21.84 -6.68
N SER A 250 19.33 -20.95 -6.50
CA SER A 250 18.82 -20.11 -7.57
C SER A 250 18.08 -18.88 -7.06
N THR A 251 17.87 -17.91 -7.96
CA THR A 251 17.10 -16.70 -7.70
C THR A 251 15.88 -16.64 -8.62
N LEU A 252 14.73 -16.30 -8.06
CA LEU A 252 13.51 -16.01 -8.82
C LEU A 252 13.14 -14.53 -8.65
N ILE A 253 13.09 -13.81 -9.78
CA ILE A 253 12.57 -12.46 -9.84
C ILE A 253 11.07 -12.55 -10.14
N VAL A 254 10.25 -11.99 -9.27
CA VAL A 254 8.80 -11.98 -9.42
C VAL A 254 8.34 -10.54 -9.64
N ASP A 255 7.55 -10.35 -10.68
CA ASP A 255 6.96 -9.06 -11.06
C ASP A 255 5.43 -9.22 -11.07
N THR A 256 4.76 -8.41 -10.25
CA THR A 256 3.33 -8.57 -9.96
C THR A 256 2.51 -7.59 -10.78
N LYS A 257 1.33 -8.04 -11.25
CA LYS A 257 0.50 -7.25 -12.15
C LYS A 257 -0.98 -7.38 -11.81
N LEU A 258 -1.63 -6.25 -11.61
CA LEU A 258 -3.07 -6.17 -11.38
C LEU A 258 -3.68 -5.28 -12.46
N TYR A 259 -4.36 -5.91 -13.41
CA TYR A 259 -5.01 -5.24 -14.54
C TYR A 259 -6.48 -5.64 -14.62
N ALA A 260 -7.28 -4.80 -15.27
CA ALA A 260 -8.64 -5.16 -15.66
C ALA A 260 -8.67 -6.31 -16.68
N GLN A 261 -7.60 -6.47 -17.47
CA GLN A 261 -7.42 -7.57 -18.42
C GLN A 261 -6.01 -8.15 -18.29
N SER A 262 -5.92 -9.40 -17.83
CA SER A 262 -4.63 -10.09 -17.63
C SER A 262 -3.92 -10.40 -18.95
N MET A 263 -4.67 -10.54 -20.04
CA MET A 263 -4.16 -10.79 -21.40
C MET A 263 -4.31 -9.54 -22.28
N SER A 264 -3.38 -9.38 -23.23
CA SER A 264 -3.46 -8.42 -24.34
C SER A 264 -4.00 -9.11 -25.59
N TYR A 265 -4.88 -8.44 -26.33
CA TYR A 265 -5.52 -8.97 -27.53
C TYR A 265 -5.10 -8.17 -28.77
N GLY A 266 -4.52 -8.86 -29.75
CA GLY A 266 -4.17 -8.26 -31.04
C GLY A 266 -5.38 -8.00 -31.95
N ARG A 267 -5.14 -7.37 -33.10
CA ARG A 267 -6.16 -7.01 -34.11
C ARG A 267 -7.05 -8.17 -34.59
N PHE A 268 -6.56 -9.41 -34.47
CA PHE A 268 -7.27 -10.64 -34.84
C PHE A 268 -7.72 -11.48 -33.63
N GLY A 269 -7.77 -10.90 -32.43
CA GLY A 269 -8.22 -11.60 -31.22
C GLY A 269 -7.21 -12.60 -30.62
N LYS A 270 -5.99 -12.68 -31.16
CA LYS A 270 -4.91 -13.50 -30.57
C LYS A 270 -4.56 -12.95 -29.19
N ALA A 271 -4.76 -13.78 -28.17
CA ALA A 271 -4.36 -13.48 -26.80
C ALA A 271 -2.83 -13.63 -26.65
N SER A 272 -2.22 -12.68 -25.96
CA SER A 272 -0.79 -12.66 -25.65
C SER A 272 -0.56 -12.02 -24.29
N LEU A 273 0.59 -12.27 -23.68
CA LEU A 273 1.01 -11.50 -22.51
C LEU A 273 1.22 -10.03 -22.88
N HIS A 274 1.08 -9.15 -21.89
CA HIS A 274 1.47 -7.75 -22.05
C HIS A 274 2.97 -7.66 -22.33
N SER A 275 3.33 -7.23 -23.54
CA SER A 275 4.71 -7.23 -24.03
C SER A 275 5.64 -6.41 -23.15
N GLY A 276 5.17 -5.26 -22.63
CA GLY A 276 5.93 -4.44 -21.70
C GLY A 276 6.38 -5.19 -20.45
N ASN A 277 5.51 -6.04 -19.89
CA ASN A 277 5.83 -6.84 -18.71
C ASN A 277 6.87 -7.92 -19.05
N LEU A 278 6.70 -8.59 -20.20
CA LEU A 278 7.65 -9.59 -20.67
C LEU A 278 9.04 -8.99 -20.94
N TYR A 279 9.09 -7.80 -21.54
CA TYR A 279 10.35 -7.10 -21.79
C TYR A 279 11.01 -6.66 -20.49
N GLN A 280 10.23 -6.14 -19.54
CA GLN A 280 10.71 -5.75 -18.23
C GLN A 280 11.29 -6.93 -17.45
N ILE A 281 10.56 -8.03 -17.31
CA ILE A 281 11.05 -9.19 -16.56
C ILE A 281 12.29 -9.81 -17.22
N ASN A 282 12.33 -9.88 -18.55
CA ASN A 282 13.51 -10.37 -19.27
C ASN A 282 14.73 -9.44 -19.07
N ALA A 283 14.54 -8.12 -19.04
CA ALA A 283 15.62 -7.18 -18.72
C ALA A 283 16.14 -7.38 -17.30
N TYR A 284 15.25 -7.53 -16.30
CA TYR A 284 15.66 -7.81 -14.92
C TYR A 284 16.45 -9.10 -14.79
N VAL A 285 15.95 -10.18 -15.39
CA VAL A 285 16.60 -11.50 -15.31
C VAL A 285 17.98 -11.49 -15.93
N ARG A 286 18.14 -10.93 -17.14
CA ARG A 286 19.45 -10.89 -17.83
C ARG A 286 20.49 -10.12 -17.03
N ASN A 287 20.14 -8.93 -16.54
CA ASN A 287 21.07 -8.10 -15.80
C ASN A 287 21.38 -8.67 -14.41
N ALA A 288 20.41 -9.29 -13.74
CA ALA A 288 20.65 -9.97 -12.48
C ALA A 288 21.50 -11.23 -12.64
N ALA A 289 21.29 -11.98 -13.74
CA ALA A 289 22.08 -13.17 -14.07
C ALA A 289 23.55 -12.85 -14.34
N ALA A 290 23.84 -11.75 -15.06
CA ALA A 290 25.21 -11.31 -15.32
C ALA A 290 26.02 -11.05 -14.04
N ALA A 291 25.35 -10.65 -12.95
CA ALA A 291 25.96 -10.41 -11.64
C ALA A 291 25.84 -11.60 -10.66
N SER A 292 25.29 -12.74 -11.10
CA SER A 292 24.96 -13.89 -10.26
C SER A 292 25.79 -15.12 -10.63
N SER A 293 26.20 -15.90 -9.63
CA SER A 293 26.82 -17.21 -9.82
C SER A 293 25.81 -18.35 -9.85
N VAL A 294 24.55 -18.07 -9.53
CA VAL A 294 23.45 -19.04 -9.53
C VAL A 294 22.44 -18.73 -10.63
N PRO A 295 21.69 -19.72 -11.15
CA PRO A 295 20.62 -19.49 -12.12
C PRO A 295 19.61 -18.44 -11.63
N VAL A 296 19.24 -17.56 -12.54
CA VAL A 296 18.22 -16.53 -12.32
C VAL A 296 17.05 -16.77 -13.28
N GLY A 297 15.85 -16.84 -12.73
CA GLY A 297 14.60 -16.97 -13.48
C GLY A 297 13.68 -15.78 -13.23
N GLY A 298 12.67 -15.64 -14.08
CA GLY A 298 11.65 -14.59 -13.99
C GLY A 298 10.25 -15.17 -13.96
N LEU A 299 9.36 -14.59 -13.16
CA LEU A 299 7.96 -14.95 -13.12
C LEU A 299 7.07 -13.70 -13.09
N LEU A 300 6.16 -13.62 -14.04
CA LEU A 300 5.06 -12.67 -14.00
C LEU A 300 3.90 -13.27 -13.20
N VAL A 301 3.46 -12.59 -12.14
CA VAL A 301 2.32 -13.01 -11.33
C VAL A 301 1.18 -12.03 -11.50
N TYR A 302 0.12 -12.47 -12.16
CA TYR A 302 -1.06 -11.66 -12.43
C TYR A 302 -2.16 -11.94 -11.39
N ALA A 303 -2.91 -10.90 -10.98
CA ALA A 303 -4.22 -11.15 -10.39
C ALA A 303 -5.15 -11.72 -11.49
N ARG A 304 -5.82 -12.85 -11.19
CA ARG A 304 -6.74 -13.50 -12.13
C ARG A 304 -7.90 -12.58 -12.44
N THR A 305 -8.26 -12.51 -13.72
CA THR A 305 -9.48 -11.83 -14.18
C THR A 305 -10.55 -12.86 -14.55
N ASP A 306 -11.75 -12.37 -14.79
CA ASP A 306 -12.89 -13.03 -15.42
C ASP A 306 -12.76 -13.17 -16.95
N GLY A 307 -11.59 -12.80 -17.51
CA GLY A 307 -11.25 -13.08 -18.90
C GLY A 307 -11.16 -14.59 -19.19
N PRO A 308 -11.52 -15.03 -20.42
CA PRO A 308 -11.59 -16.46 -20.76
C PRO A 308 -10.22 -17.13 -20.85
N ILE A 309 -9.17 -16.35 -21.09
CA ILE A 309 -7.79 -16.82 -21.18
C ILE A 309 -6.99 -16.09 -20.10
N GLN A 310 -6.24 -16.85 -19.33
CA GLN A 310 -5.38 -16.34 -18.26
C GLN A 310 -3.91 -16.54 -18.63
N PRO A 311 -3.00 -15.66 -18.18
CA PRO A 311 -1.56 -15.87 -18.27
C PRO A 311 -1.14 -17.22 -17.69
N GLU A 312 -0.59 -18.08 -18.54
CA GLU A 312 0.09 -19.31 -18.16
C GLU A 312 1.23 -19.52 -19.16
N LEU A 313 2.46 -19.40 -18.69
CA LEU A 313 3.67 -19.50 -19.50
C LEU A 313 4.77 -20.15 -18.68
N ASP A 314 5.54 -21.03 -19.33
CA ASP A 314 6.78 -21.57 -18.80
C ASP A 314 7.71 -21.89 -19.97
N VAL A 315 8.67 -21.01 -20.22
CA VAL A 315 9.55 -21.08 -21.39
C VAL A 315 10.97 -20.70 -21.03
N GLU A 316 11.92 -21.09 -21.87
CA GLU A 316 13.29 -20.63 -21.79
C GLU A 316 13.55 -19.50 -22.80
N ILE A 317 14.03 -18.36 -22.32
CA ILE A 317 14.38 -17.20 -23.15
C ILE A 317 15.84 -16.84 -22.87
N GLY A 318 16.70 -17.12 -23.84
CA GLY A 318 18.13 -16.80 -23.76
C GLY A 318 18.83 -17.48 -22.58
N GLY A 319 18.55 -18.76 -22.32
CA GLY A 319 19.14 -19.53 -21.21
C GLY A 319 18.45 -19.37 -19.86
N HIS A 320 17.39 -18.56 -19.78
CA HIS A 320 16.69 -18.27 -18.53
C HIS A 320 15.24 -18.73 -18.58
N ARG A 321 14.79 -19.40 -17.51
CA ARG A 321 13.38 -19.76 -17.33
C ARG A 321 12.57 -18.49 -17.07
N ILE A 322 11.59 -18.22 -17.93
CA ILE A 322 10.63 -17.13 -17.81
C ILE A 322 9.23 -17.73 -17.79
N GLY A 323 8.49 -17.44 -16.72
CA GLY A 323 7.12 -17.89 -16.54
C GLY A 323 6.11 -16.75 -16.42
N ALA A 324 4.84 -17.11 -16.54
CA ALA A 324 3.71 -16.27 -16.15
C ALA A 324 2.63 -17.15 -15.53
N THR A 325 1.97 -16.68 -14.49
CA THR A 325 0.85 -17.37 -13.85
C THR A 325 -0.13 -16.39 -13.24
N THR A 326 -1.25 -16.90 -12.71
CA THR A 326 -2.29 -16.08 -12.06
C THR A 326 -2.61 -16.52 -10.64
N ILE A 327 -2.91 -15.55 -9.78
CA ILE A 327 -3.50 -15.76 -8.46
C ILE A 327 -4.96 -15.31 -8.48
N ASP A 328 -5.86 -16.23 -8.15
CA ASP A 328 -7.29 -16.03 -8.07
C ASP A 328 -7.72 -15.48 -6.70
N LEU A 329 -7.69 -14.16 -6.59
CA LEU A 329 -8.12 -13.45 -5.38
C LEU A 329 -9.65 -13.52 -5.15
N SER A 330 -10.42 -14.16 -6.03
CA SER A 330 -11.84 -14.46 -5.83
C SER A 330 -12.07 -15.83 -5.16
N SER A 331 -11.02 -16.63 -4.97
CA SER A 331 -11.10 -17.95 -4.35
C SER A 331 -10.94 -17.87 -2.82
N PRO A 332 -11.48 -18.84 -2.05
CA PRO A 332 -11.25 -18.92 -0.60
C PRO A 332 -9.76 -18.88 -0.25
N TRP A 333 -9.41 -18.24 0.88
CA TRP A 333 -8.01 -18.04 1.29
C TRP A 333 -7.12 -19.30 1.21
N PRO A 334 -7.55 -20.51 1.61
CA PRO A 334 -6.73 -21.72 1.48
C PRO A 334 -6.28 -22.01 0.05
N GLN A 335 -7.11 -21.69 -0.95
CA GLN A 335 -6.79 -21.87 -2.36
C GLN A 335 -5.84 -20.79 -2.87
N VAL A 336 -6.06 -19.53 -2.46
CA VAL A 336 -5.11 -18.43 -2.74
C VAL A 336 -3.73 -18.76 -2.17
N ARG A 337 -3.69 -19.29 -0.95
CA ARG A 337 -2.46 -19.75 -0.31
C ARG A 337 -1.77 -20.84 -1.12
N ALA A 338 -2.52 -21.85 -1.58
CA ALA A 338 -1.95 -22.91 -2.42
C ALA A 338 -1.37 -22.38 -3.73
N GLN A 339 -2.02 -21.40 -4.36
CA GLN A 339 -1.52 -20.76 -5.57
C GLN A 339 -0.24 -19.93 -5.31
N LEU A 340 -0.15 -19.26 -4.15
CA LEU A 340 1.08 -18.60 -3.72
C LEU A 340 2.21 -19.60 -3.49
N GLU A 341 1.95 -20.75 -2.88
CA GLU A 341 2.96 -21.79 -2.70
C GLU A 341 3.44 -22.36 -4.05
N ALA A 342 2.54 -22.53 -5.03
CA ALA A 342 2.90 -23.01 -6.37
C ALA A 342 3.84 -22.08 -7.15
N VAL A 343 4.01 -20.82 -6.73
CA VAL A 343 5.06 -19.93 -7.27
C VAL A 343 6.46 -20.51 -7.04
N LEU A 344 6.66 -21.27 -5.96
CA LEU A 344 7.95 -21.86 -5.62
C LEU A 344 8.38 -22.94 -6.62
N ASP A 345 7.44 -23.56 -7.34
CA ASP A 345 7.74 -24.54 -8.39
C ASP A 345 8.33 -23.89 -9.66
N ARG A 346 8.33 -22.55 -9.72
CA ARG A 346 8.82 -21.75 -10.85
C ARG A 346 10.29 -21.34 -10.71
N PHE A 347 10.98 -21.73 -9.64
CA PHE A 347 12.43 -21.53 -9.55
C PHE A 347 13.14 -22.23 -10.72
N PRO A 348 14.18 -21.63 -11.31
CA PRO A 348 14.97 -22.33 -12.31
C PRO A 348 15.72 -23.48 -11.65
N ALA A 349 15.71 -24.65 -12.30
CA ALA A 349 16.52 -25.78 -11.91
C ALA A 349 17.99 -25.57 -12.33
N HIS A 350 18.93 -26.25 -11.67
CA HIS A 350 20.25 -26.43 -12.23
C HIS A 350 20.15 -27.30 -13.49
N ALA A 351 20.72 -26.80 -14.60
CA ALA A 351 20.83 -27.53 -15.86
C ALA A 351 21.84 -28.68 -15.75
#